data_AF-A0A6I5NHZ9-F1
#
_entry.id   AF-A0A6I5NHZ9-F1
#
_cell.length_a   1.000
_cell.length_b   1.000
_cell.length_c   1.000
_cell.angle_alpha   90.00
_cell.angle_beta   90.00
_cell.angle_gamma   90.00
#
_symmetry.space_group_name_H-M   'P 1'
#
loop_
_entity.id
_entity.type
_entity.pdbx_description
1 polymer ?
#
loop_
_entity_poly.entity_id
_entity_poly.type
_entity_poly.pdbx_seq_one_letter_code
_entity_poly.pdbx_strand_id
1 'polypeptide(L)'
;MKKVTLLEIYFLPPMAMARLGNSEIPLEAFSWEEDSRAHSACQTIIRPQVSFLVRPDGSLEAYLPQEIRFKDEGKIRPVAPFFELWADILVAGEGQHQVPVTLDLLAGLGISLGKNLLIRAHAANTKASRRVKDPACSFGARLTIRGDDHSKHNLLAVSPSFPEREPLVYEDAPISLGHVQLIRPVASESLGQDLSCVRVRFTPAKGEVYGSTEATMGAVSPLEPGRQLPYASIAARMHEIVPEANRILNPHTPWSEYIMDSGLADDPQPSDSYDGANVGESICWGTVDDTCEIVLYAELTVKGQRFNASTRAFVAPPDYAPDRRPFFSMADELADRELAPVEITEETAELTALEIHDLFKRIFETTNLLNLDASRDYLIRENLKRAPVDKWPSPPHIGREGMTKADKPLSRLSADVLDDGLSDRPTEEHSRLPYTEMSAHAHGSFTSLDYLITFLKMRGDRVREMIRPPFGSFKQLPAEPAADSHPDFRDPRVFRDTLHDMRMPPYMRDSDREPLSLTRRQYQTLMNYLTFLEQQEGSAESTAQSPVTPAPEMQS
;
A
#
# COMPACT_ATOMS: atom_id res chain seq x y z
N MET A 1 -24.01 -6.65 40.09
CA MET A 1 -22.99 -6.34 39.07
C MET A 1 -21.84 -5.61 39.74
N LYS A 2 -20.59 -6.00 39.46
CA LYS A 2 -19.42 -5.24 39.93
C LYS A 2 -19.48 -3.83 39.35
N LYS A 3 -18.97 -2.84 40.07
CA LYS A 3 -18.97 -1.44 39.61
C LYS A 3 -17.99 -1.33 38.43
N VAL A 4 -18.50 -0.92 37.27
CA VAL A 4 -17.73 -0.65 36.06
C VAL A 4 -17.62 0.86 35.85
N THR A 5 -16.43 1.33 35.50
CA THR A 5 -16.17 2.74 35.14
C THR A 5 -15.56 2.79 33.74
N LEU A 6 -16.11 3.61 32.85
CA LEU A 6 -15.56 3.85 31.52
C LEU A 6 -14.37 4.82 31.62
N LEU A 7 -13.24 4.46 31.03
CA LEU A 7 -12.03 5.29 31.01
C LEU A 7 -11.87 6.01 29.67
N GLU A 8 -12.01 5.27 28.56
CA GLU A 8 -11.96 5.80 27.20
C GLU A 8 -12.75 4.91 26.23
N ILE A 9 -12.98 5.44 25.03
CA ILE A 9 -13.50 4.69 23.89
C ILE A 9 -12.58 4.88 22.70
N TYR A 10 -12.50 3.87 21.84
CA TYR A 10 -11.71 3.90 20.61
C TYR A 10 -12.33 2.96 19.58
N PHE A 11 -11.93 3.09 18.32
CA PHE A 11 -12.37 2.18 17.26
C PHE A 11 -11.29 1.15 16.96
N LEU A 12 -11.72 -0.09 16.69
CA LEU A 12 -10.87 -1.11 16.06
C LEU A 12 -11.48 -1.53 14.71
N PRO A 13 -10.69 -1.52 13.62
CA PRO A 13 -9.34 -0.95 13.55
C PRO A 13 -9.36 0.60 13.62
N PRO A 14 -8.26 1.24 14.05
CA PRO A 14 -8.15 2.71 14.04
C PRO A 14 -7.99 3.30 12.62
N MET A 15 -7.70 2.43 11.65
CA MET A 15 -7.51 2.76 10.24
C MET A 15 -7.91 1.57 9.37
N ALA A 16 -8.53 1.80 8.22
CA ALA A 16 -8.77 0.75 7.22
C ALA A 16 -8.58 1.25 5.78
N MET A 17 -8.35 0.31 4.86
CA MET A 17 -8.39 0.54 3.42
C MET A 17 -9.74 0.08 2.89
N ALA A 18 -10.56 1.02 2.44
CA ALA A 18 -11.74 0.71 1.63
C ALA A 18 -11.32 0.66 0.15
N ARG A 19 -12.03 -0.11 -0.68
CA ARG A 19 -11.73 -0.21 -2.11
C ARG A 19 -12.97 0.01 -2.94
N LEU A 20 -12.85 0.86 -3.97
CA LEU A 20 -13.92 1.17 -4.91
C LEU A 20 -14.50 -0.10 -5.53
N GLY A 21 -15.78 -0.07 -5.85
CA GLY A 21 -16.46 -1.16 -6.54
C GLY A 21 -17.90 -0.79 -6.86
N ASN A 22 -18.35 -1.15 -8.05
CA ASN A 22 -19.68 -0.83 -8.56
C ASN A 22 -20.72 -1.94 -8.34
N SER A 23 -20.36 -3.04 -7.65
CA SER A 23 -21.33 -4.03 -7.16
C SER A 23 -22.02 -3.52 -5.89
N GLU A 24 -23.29 -3.88 -5.73
CA GLU A 24 -24.06 -3.65 -4.50
C GLU A 24 -23.66 -4.59 -3.37
N ILE A 25 -22.95 -5.68 -3.70
CA ILE A 25 -22.47 -6.68 -2.75
C ILE A 25 -20.99 -6.40 -2.45
N PRO A 26 -20.65 -6.05 -1.20
CA PRO A 26 -19.28 -5.91 -0.74
C PRO A 26 -18.49 -7.24 -0.78
N LEU A 27 -17.18 -7.14 -0.93
CA LEU A 27 -16.25 -8.27 -0.93
C LEU A 27 -16.28 -8.98 0.43
N GLU A 28 -16.26 -10.32 0.41
CA GLU A 28 -16.16 -11.12 1.62
C GLU A 28 -14.80 -10.96 2.32
N ALA A 29 -14.79 -11.15 3.64
CA ALA A 29 -13.56 -11.13 4.42
C ALA A 29 -12.70 -12.36 4.10
N PHE A 30 -11.39 -12.17 4.09
CA PHE A 30 -10.42 -13.24 3.92
C PHE A 30 -9.14 -12.98 4.73
N SER A 31 -8.37 -14.03 4.97
CA SER A 31 -7.02 -13.97 5.55
C SER A 31 -6.00 -14.51 4.54
N TRP A 32 -4.76 -14.07 4.68
CA TRP A 32 -3.63 -14.73 4.04
C TRP A 32 -3.27 -16.01 4.80
N GLU A 33 -3.01 -17.06 4.04
CA GLU A 33 -2.47 -18.32 4.53
C GLU A 33 -1.32 -18.77 3.63
N GLU A 34 -0.46 -19.63 4.16
CA GLU A 34 0.51 -20.35 3.36
C GLU A 34 -0.13 -21.59 2.75
N ASP A 35 0.11 -21.81 1.46
CA ASP A 35 -0.34 -23.01 0.80
C ASP A 35 0.49 -24.22 1.26
N SER A 36 -0.16 -25.13 1.98
CA SER A 36 0.46 -26.34 2.54
C SER A 36 0.55 -27.50 1.54
N ARG A 37 0.09 -27.32 0.29
CA ARG A 37 0.18 -28.37 -0.73
C ARG A 37 1.63 -28.56 -1.18
N ALA A 38 2.07 -29.82 -1.29
CA ALA A 38 3.47 -30.20 -1.57
C ALA A 38 4.11 -29.57 -2.85
N HIS A 39 3.29 -29.15 -3.82
CA HIS A 39 3.76 -28.56 -5.09
C HIS A 39 3.41 -27.07 -5.24
N SER A 40 2.90 -26.44 -4.19
CA SER A 40 2.49 -25.03 -4.25
C SER A 40 3.63 -24.03 -4.10
N ALA A 41 4.85 -24.51 -3.78
CA ALA A 41 6.00 -23.69 -3.43
C ALA A 41 5.73 -22.72 -2.27
N CYS A 42 4.87 -23.11 -1.32
CA CYS A 42 4.52 -22.32 -0.13
C CYS A 42 3.95 -20.94 -0.50
N GLN A 43 3.25 -20.81 -1.62
CA GLN A 43 2.68 -19.53 -2.07
C GLN A 43 1.67 -18.99 -1.06
N THR A 44 1.51 -17.66 -1.04
CA THR A 44 0.39 -17.05 -0.31
C THR A 44 -0.91 -17.36 -1.03
N ILE A 45 -1.91 -17.75 -0.27
CA ILE A 45 -3.29 -17.93 -0.72
C ILE A 45 -4.22 -17.10 0.16
N ILE A 46 -5.40 -16.80 -0.36
CA ILE A 46 -6.47 -16.19 0.43
C ILE A 46 -7.47 -17.25 0.87
N ARG A 47 -7.96 -17.14 2.09
CA ARG A 47 -8.97 -18.05 2.65
C ARG A 47 -10.17 -17.29 3.19
N PRO A 48 -11.40 -17.72 2.85
CA PRO A 48 -12.60 -17.11 3.38
C PRO A 48 -12.63 -17.05 4.91
N GLN A 49 -13.05 -15.89 5.40
CA GLN A 49 -13.29 -15.63 6.83
C GLN A 49 -14.77 -15.33 7.05
N VAL A 50 -15.21 -15.42 8.30
CA VAL A 50 -16.57 -15.06 8.68
C VAL A 50 -16.85 -13.63 8.20
N SER A 51 -17.91 -13.50 7.43
CA SER A 51 -18.34 -12.29 6.75
C SER A 51 -19.74 -11.91 7.20
N PHE A 52 -20.14 -10.66 6.96
CA PHE A 52 -21.44 -10.14 7.39
C PHE A 52 -22.29 -9.68 6.21
N LEU A 53 -23.53 -10.17 6.16
CA LEU A 53 -24.60 -9.58 5.37
C LEU A 53 -25.35 -8.56 6.24
N VAL A 54 -25.54 -7.35 5.74
CA VAL A 54 -26.38 -6.35 6.41
C VAL A 54 -27.82 -6.56 5.95
N ARG A 55 -28.70 -6.91 6.88
CA ARG A 55 -30.13 -7.12 6.62
C ARG A 55 -30.85 -5.80 6.36
N PRO A 56 -32.07 -5.83 5.78
CA PRO A 56 -32.85 -4.61 5.54
C PRO A 56 -33.13 -3.77 6.79
N ASP A 57 -33.16 -4.38 7.97
CA ASP A 57 -33.36 -3.68 9.26
C ASP A 57 -32.06 -3.13 9.88
N GLY A 58 -30.92 -3.25 9.18
CA GLY A 58 -29.61 -2.81 9.62
C GLY A 58 -28.87 -3.77 10.54
N SER A 59 -29.46 -4.92 10.89
CA SER A 59 -28.77 -5.95 11.68
C SER A 59 -27.82 -6.80 10.83
N LEU A 60 -26.90 -7.53 11.47
CA LEU A 60 -25.97 -8.42 10.77
C LEU A 60 -26.46 -9.87 10.75
N GLU A 61 -26.10 -10.55 9.67
CA GLU A 61 -26.09 -12.00 9.56
C GLU A 61 -24.66 -12.46 9.28
N ALA A 62 -24.11 -13.26 10.20
CA ALA A 62 -22.79 -13.87 10.01
C ALA A 62 -22.90 -15.08 9.08
N TYR A 63 -21.97 -15.20 8.13
CA TYR A 63 -21.85 -16.39 7.29
C TYR A 63 -20.38 -16.64 6.96
N LEU A 64 -20.03 -17.89 6.67
CA LEU A 64 -18.70 -18.26 6.15
C LEU A 64 -18.83 -18.55 4.64
N PRO A 65 -18.18 -17.77 3.76
CA PRO A 65 -18.24 -18.02 2.32
C PRO A 65 -17.50 -19.30 1.96
N GLN A 66 -17.97 -20.03 0.95
CA GLN A 66 -17.23 -21.17 0.39
C GLN A 66 -16.09 -20.73 -0.53
N GLU A 67 -16.22 -19.57 -1.16
CA GLU A 67 -15.25 -18.95 -2.05
C GLU A 67 -15.29 -17.43 -1.91
N ILE A 68 -14.20 -16.74 -2.25
CA ILE A 68 -14.16 -15.27 -2.32
C ILE A 68 -14.50 -14.83 -3.74
N ARG A 69 -15.49 -13.95 -3.89
CA ARG A 69 -15.93 -13.45 -5.19
C ARG A 69 -15.56 -11.98 -5.36
N PHE A 70 -14.67 -11.69 -6.29
CA PHE A 70 -14.22 -10.32 -6.57
C PHE A 70 -15.18 -9.54 -7.48
N LYS A 71 -16.02 -10.23 -8.25
CA LYS A 71 -16.93 -9.62 -9.21
C LYS A 71 -18.30 -10.29 -9.24
N ASP A 72 -19.34 -9.51 -9.49
CA ASP A 72 -20.70 -9.95 -9.79
C ASP A 72 -21.12 -9.42 -11.16
N GLU A 73 -21.46 -10.29 -12.10
CA GLU A 73 -21.98 -9.87 -13.42
C GLU A 73 -21.09 -8.79 -14.11
N GLY A 74 -19.76 -8.89 -13.94
CA GLY A 74 -18.79 -7.94 -14.47
C GLY A 74 -18.53 -6.70 -13.60
N LYS A 75 -19.32 -6.47 -12.54
CA LYS A 75 -19.13 -5.41 -11.54
C LYS A 75 -18.15 -5.84 -10.47
N ILE A 76 -17.34 -4.92 -9.96
CA ILE A 76 -16.34 -5.17 -8.93
C ILE A 76 -16.98 -5.02 -7.55
N ARG A 77 -16.73 -5.99 -6.66
CA ARG A 77 -17.18 -5.89 -5.27
C ARG A 77 -16.33 -4.89 -4.49
N PRO A 78 -16.93 -3.87 -3.86
CA PRO A 78 -16.18 -2.93 -3.04
C PRO A 78 -15.69 -3.60 -1.75
N VAL A 79 -14.55 -3.15 -1.22
CA VAL A 79 -14.13 -3.47 0.15
C VAL A 79 -14.73 -2.41 1.07
N ALA A 80 -15.69 -2.83 1.90
CA ALA A 80 -16.48 -1.96 2.77
C ALA A 80 -16.25 -2.32 4.26
N PRO A 81 -15.27 -1.69 4.93
CA PRO A 81 -14.84 -2.06 6.27
C PRO A 81 -15.90 -1.81 7.34
N PHE A 82 -15.85 -2.63 8.39
CA PHE A 82 -16.52 -2.38 9.66
C PHE A 82 -15.52 -1.80 10.66
N PHE A 83 -16.01 -0.87 11.47
CA PHE A 83 -15.30 -0.29 12.60
C PHE A 83 -16.08 -0.60 13.86
N GLU A 84 -15.49 -1.37 14.76
CA GLU A 84 -16.09 -1.72 16.04
C GLU A 84 -15.73 -0.67 17.08
N LEU A 85 -16.70 -0.25 17.88
CA LEU A 85 -16.43 0.62 19.02
C LEU A 85 -15.99 -0.24 20.22
N TRP A 86 -14.86 0.12 20.80
CA TRP A 86 -14.23 -0.52 21.96
C TRP A 86 -14.07 0.48 23.10
N ALA A 87 -13.86 -0.05 24.30
CA ALA A 87 -13.75 0.71 25.53
C ALA A 87 -12.69 0.13 26.46
N ASP A 88 -11.93 1.01 27.09
CA ASP A 88 -11.18 0.67 28.29
C ASP A 88 -12.07 0.92 29.49
N ILE A 89 -12.21 -0.11 30.32
CA ILE A 89 -13.04 -0.07 31.53
C ILE A 89 -12.24 -0.45 32.76
N LEU A 90 -12.58 0.16 33.89
CA LEU A 90 -12.10 -0.25 35.21
C LEU A 90 -13.21 -1.06 35.90
N VAL A 91 -12.94 -2.33 36.18
CA VAL A 91 -13.83 -3.23 36.91
C VAL A 91 -13.35 -3.33 38.36
N ALA A 92 -14.23 -2.99 39.31
CA ALA A 92 -13.90 -3.01 40.73
C ALA A 92 -13.43 -4.40 41.18
N GLY A 93 -12.16 -4.49 41.60
CA GLY A 93 -11.52 -5.73 42.06
C GLY A 93 -10.89 -6.60 40.98
N GLU A 94 -10.97 -6.22 39.70
CA GLU A 94 -10.35 -6.97 38.58
C GLU A 94 -9.33 -6.13 37.81
N GLY A 95 -9.45 -4.79 37.85
CA GLY A 95 -8.51 -3.89 37.20
C GLY A 95 -9.03 -3.35 35.87
N GLN A 96 -8.11 -2.96 34.99
CA GLN A 96 -8.42 -2.38 33.68
C GLN A 96 -8.57 -3.48 32.63
N HIS A 97 -9.60 -3.36 31.80
CA HIS A 97 -9.90 -4.31 30.72
C HIS A 97 -10.26 -3.56 29.44
N GLN A 98 -9.84 -4.11 28.31
CA GLN A 98 -10.22 -3.66 26.98
C GLN A 98 -11.37 -4.55 26.49
N VAL A 99 -12.52 -3.97 26.18
CA VAL A 99 -13.72 -4.71 25.79
C VAL A 99 -14.47 -4.04 24.64
N PRO A 100 -15.17 -4.79 23.77
CA PRO A 100 -16.05 -4.20 22.78
C PRO A 100 -17.24 -3.50 23.49
N VAL A 101 -17.74 -2.42 22.89
CA VAL A 101 -18.96 -1.75 23.34
C VAL A 101 -20.17 -2.56 22.89
N THR A 102 -20.67 -3.40 23.78
CA THR A 102 -21.83 -4.27 23.57
C THR A 102 -23.11 -3.72 24.19
N LEU A 103 -24.26 -4.29 23.83
CA LEU A 103 -25.54 -3.98 24.48
C LEU A 103 -25.49 -4.20 26.00
N ASP A 104 -24.79 -5.23 26.47
CA ASP A 104 -24.65 -5.54 27.90
C ASP A 104 -23.79 -4.51 28.63
N LEU A 105 -22.68 -4.07 28.02
CA LEU A 105 -21.85 -3.00 28.59
C LEU A 105 -22.66 -1.70 28.73
N LEU A 106 -23.40 -1.34 27.68
CA LEU A 106 -24.24 -0.14 27.67
C LEU A 106 -25.34 -0.22 28.74
N ALA A 107 -26.01 -1.37 28.85
CA ALA A 107 -27.01 -1.61 29.89
C ALA A 107 -26.41 -1.50 31.30
N GLY A 108 -25.23 -2.11 31.53
CA GLY A 108 -24.51 -2.04 32.80
C GLY A 108 -24.08 -0.62 33.20
N LEU A 109 -23.88 0.26 32.22
CA LEU A 109 -23.57 1.68 32.44
C LEU A 109 -24.82 2.57 32.49
N GLY A 110 -26.02 2.03 32.25
CA GLY A 110 -27.28 2.78 32.21
C GLY A 110 -27.41 3.69 30.98
N ILE A 111 -26.84 3.28 29.85
CA ILE A 111 -26.75 4.04 28.61
C ILE A 111 -27.78 3.51 27.60
N SER A 112 -28.42 4.43 26.85
CA SER A 112 -29.24 4.08 25.69
C SER A 112 -28.63 4.65 24.41
N LEU A 113 -28.46 3.83 23.38
CA LEU A 113 -27.81 4.27 22.13
C LEU A 113 -28.43 5.54 21.55
N GLY A 114 -29.75 5.57 21.37
CA GLY A 114 -30.45 6.70 20.75
C GLY A 114 -30.35 8.05 21.47
N LYS A 115 -29.98 8.06 22.76
CA LYS A 115 -29.79 9.31 23.53
C LYS A 115 -28.33 9.65 23.77
N ASN A 116 -27.45 8.65 23.75
CA ASN A 116 -26.12 8.78 24.29
C ASN A 116 -25.01 8.59 23.25
N LEU A 117 -25.31 8.00 22.09
CA LEU A 117 -24.35 7.79 21.01
C LEU A 117 -24.66 8.70 19.82
N LEU A 118 -23.63 9.39 19.33
CA LEU A 118 -23.63 10.08 18.04
C LEU A 118 -22.44 9.60 17.22
N ILE A 119 -22.68 9.32 15.93
CA ILE A 119 -21.64 9.07 14.94
C ILE A 119 -21.58 10.27 14.01
N ARG A 120 -20.39 10.82 13.76
CA ARG A 120 -20.18 11.83 12.72
C ARG A 120 -19.27 11.27 11.65
N ALA A 121 -19.63 11.48 10.40
CA ALA A 121 -18.81 11.06 9.27
C ALA A 121 -18.43 12.27 8.43
N HIS A 122 -17.12 12.45 8.21
CA HIS A 122 -16.57 13.48 7.35
C HIS A 122 -15.78 12.81 6.23
N ALA A 123 -16.28 12.88 5.00
CA ALA A 123 -15.59 12.37 3.81
C ALA A 123 -15.20 13.54 2.89
N ALA A 124 -14.00 13.50 2.31
CA ALA A 124 -13.56 14.56 1.39
C ALA A 124 -12.57 14.06 0.33
N ASN A 125 -12.59 14.74 -0.81
CA ASN A 125 -11.56 14.69 -1.84
C ASN A 125 -10.96 16.10 -2.01
N THR A 126 -9.63 16.19 -1.87
CA THR A 126 -8.88 17.46 -1.90
C THR A 126 -7.80 17.46 -2.98
N LYS A 127 -7.80 16.48 -3.89
CA LYS A 127 -6.74 16.30 -4.91
C LYS A 127 -6.62 17.53 -5.81
N ALA A 128 -7.72 17.94 -6.45
CA ALA A 128 -7.78 19.10 -7.34
C ALA A 128 -7.41 20.38 -6.58
N SER A 129 -8.04 20.61 -5.42
CA SER A 129 -7.72 21.75 -4.54
C SER A 129 -6.24 21.89 -4.20
N ARG A 130 -5.56 20.77 -3.89
CA ARG A 130 -4.12 20.79 -3.58
C ARG A 130 -3.27 21.18 -4.80
N ARG A 131 -3.67 20.77 -6.01
CA ARG A 131 -2.96 21.11 -7.27
C ARG A 131 -3.11 22.58 -7.62
N VAL A 132 -4.33 23.13 -7.57
CA VAL A 132 -4.58 24.53 -7.96
C VAL A 132 -4.48 25.53 -6.81
N LYS A 133 -4.22 25.06 -5.58
CA LYS A 133 -4.18 25.86 -4.35
C LYS A 133 -5.49 26.64 -4.11
N ASP A 134 -6.62 26.09 -4.55
CA ASP A 134 -7.96 26.65 -4.36
C ASP A 134 -8.87 25.69 -3.57
N PRO A 135 -9.28 26.01 -2.32
CA PRO A 135 -10.28 25.25 -1.57
C PRO A 135 -11.62 25.05 -2.28
N ALA A 136 -12.02 25.94 -3.20
CA ALA A 136 -13.26 25.78 -3.97
C ALA A 136 -13.20 24.57 -4.94
N CYS A 137 -12.00 24.07 -5.23
CA CYS A 137 -11.75 22.84 -6.00
C CYS A 137 -11.63 21.59 -5.11
N SER A 138 -12.04 21.66 -3.84
CA SER A 138 -12.26 20.47 -3.00
C SER A 138 -13.74 20.17 -2.91
N PHE A 139 -14.10 18.95 -2.51
CA PHE A 139 -15.49 18.60 -2.22
C PHE A 139 -15.55 17.59 -1.08
N GLY A 140 -16.59 17.71 -0.25
CA GLY A 140 -16.75 16.81 0.88
C GLY A 140 -18.17 16.74 1.41
N ALA A 141 -18.45 15.67 2.15
CA ALA A 141 -19.72 15.36 2.78
C ALA A 141 -19.55 15.33 4.30
N ARG A 142 -20.54 15.85 5.04
CA ARG A 142 -20.60 15.77 6.50
C ARG A 142 -22.00 15.36 6.93
N LEU A 143 -22.08 14.38 7.83
CA LEU A 143 -23.35 13.93 8.38
C LEU A 143 -23.20 13.50 9.85
N THR A 144 -24.32 13.52 10.58
CA THR A 144 -24.44 13.05 11.96
C THR A 144 -25.54 12.00 12.04
N ILE A 145 -25.20 10.81 12.52
CA ILE A 145 -26.10 9.66 12.72
C ILE A 145 -26.34 9.50 14.22
N ARG A 146 -27.60 9.34 14.60
CA ARG A 146 -27.97 9.05 16.00
C ARG A 146 -27.80 7.56 16.29
N GLY A 147 -27.57 7.22 17.56
CA GLY A 147 -27.38 5.82 17.97
C GLY A 147 -28.55 4.87 17.69
N ASP A 148 -29.74 5.40 17.39
CA ASP A 148 -30.95 4.66 17.04
C ASP A 148 -31.31 4.71 15.54
N ASP A 149 -30.47 5.35 14.73
CA ASP A 149 -30.63 5.41 13.28
C ASP A 149 -29.70 4.41 12.59
N HIS A 150 -30.29 3.34 12.08
CA HIS A 150 -29.59 2.23 11.43
C HIS A 150 -29.75 2.24 9.90
N SER A 151 -30.28 3.33 9.34
CA SER A 151 -30.44 3.48 7.90
C SER A 151 -29.09 3.75 7.21
N LYS A 152 -29.04 3.52 5.89
CA LYS A 152 -27.88 3.86 5.07
C LYS A 152 -27.90 5.36 4.75
N HIS A 153 -26.82 6.06 5.05
CA HIS A 153 -26.68 7.49 4.78
C HIS A 153 -25.66 7.75 3.68
N ASN A 154 -26.12 8.30 2.55
CA ASN A 154 -25.24 8.67 1.45
C ASN A 154 -24.38 9.88 1.82
N LEU A 155 -23.10 9.82 1.46
CA LEU A 155 -22.15 10.91 1.61
C LEU A 155 -22.19 11.78 0.35
N LEU A 156 -23.14 12.72 0.30
CA LEU A 156 -23.30 13.66 -0.81
C LEU A 156 -22.34 14.83 -0.62
N ALA A 157 -21.31 14.88 -1.47
CA ALA A 157 -20.22 15.84 -1.38
C ALA A 157 -20.45 17.04 -2.29
N VAL A 158 -20.16 18.22 -1.73
CA VAL A 158 -20.26 19.51 -2.41
C VAL A 158 -18.98 20.30 -2.14
N SER A 159 -18.67 21.26 -3.01
CA SER A 159 -17.56 22.16 -2.78
C SER A 159 -17.90 23.20 -1.70
N PRO A 160 -16.92 23.62 -0.88
CA PRO A 160 -17.13 24.71 0.07
C PRO A 160 -17.46 26.01 -0.67
N SER A 161 -18.47 26.74 -0.17
CA SER A 161 -18.90 28.02 -0.74
C SER A 161 -18.01 29.17 -0.24
N PHE A 162 -17.49 29.97 -1.18
CA PHE A 162 -16.80 31.22 -0.90
C PHE A 162 -17.41 32.34 -1.76
N PRO A 163 -17.62 33.57 -1.25
CA PRO A 163 -18.28 34.64 -2.00
C PRO A 163 -17.61 35.04 -3.32
N GLU A 164 -16.29 34.84 -3.44
CA GLU A 164 -15.49 35.28 -4.58
C GLU A 164 -14.97 34.11 -5.43
N ARG A 165 -15.47 32.88 -5.19
CA ARG A 165 -14.96 31.68 -5.88
C ARG A 165 -16.10 30.80 -6.33
N GLU A 166 -15.94 30.29 -7.54
CA GLU A 166 -16.85 29.33 -8.14
C GLU A 166 -16.59 27.92 -7.57
N PRO A 167 -17.63 27.21 -7.07
CA PRO A 167 -17.47 25.85 -6.55
C PRO A 167 -17.24 24.86 -7.70
N LEU A 168 -16.34 23.89 -7.52
CA LEU A 168 -16.15 22.80 -8.50
C LEU A 168 -17.34 21.85 -8.57
N VAL A 169 -17.90 21.50 -7.41
CA VAL A 169 -19.09 20.64 -7.28
C VAL A 169 -20.23 21.48 -6.70
N TYR A 170 -21.31 21.60 -7.47
CA TYR A 170 -22.50 22.37 -7.08
C TYR A 170 -23.30 21.68 -5.97
N GLU A 171 -24.08 22.47 -5.24
CA GLU A 171 -24.95 21.97 -4.15
C GLU A 171 -26.12 21.12 -4.67
N ASP A 172 -26.66 21.44 -5.85
CA ASP A 172 -27.77 20.76 -6.49
C ASP A 172 -27.33 19.55 -7.34
N ALA A 173 -26.03 19.37 -7.56
CA ALA A 173 -25.43 18.24 -8.27
C ALA A 173 -24.24 17.63 -7.48
N PRO A 174 -24.49 17.06 -6.29
CA PRO A 174 -23.43 16.52 -5.45
C PRO A 174 -22.84 15.22 -5.99
N ILE A 175 -21.57 14.96 -5.68
CA ILE A 175 -20.90 13.68 -5.95
C ILE A 175 -21.12 12.73 -4.77
N SER A 176 -21.46 11.47 -5.02
CA SER A 176 -21.53 10.47 -3.95
C SER A 176 -20.13 9.95 -3.61
N LEU A 177 -19.72 10.11 -2.34
CA LEU A 177 -18.50 9.51 -1.79
C LEU A 177 -18.76 8.16 -1.10
N GLY A 178 -19.84 7.47 -1.49
CA GLY A 178 -20.30 6.23 -0.85
C GLY A 178 -21.33 6.48 0.26
N HIS A 179 -21.40 5.58 1.24
CA HIS A 179 -22.36 5.66 2.34
C HIS A 179 -21.81 5.13 3.68
N VAL A 180 -22.41 5.60 4.76
CA VAL A 180 -22.14 5.16 6.14
C VAL A 180 -23.42 4.58 6.74
N GLN A 181 -23.27 3.52 7.54
CA GLN A 181 -24.37 2.91 8.27
C GLN A 181 -23.94 2.54 9.69
N LEU A 182 -24.66 3.02 10.70
CA LEU A 182 -24.55 2.48 12.06
C LEU A 182 -25.32 1.16 12.09
N ILE A 183 -24.61 0.07 12.32
CA ILE A 183 -25.18 -1.27 12.33
C ILE A 183 -26.04 -1.43 13.58
N ARG A 184 -27.22 -2.02 13.40
CA ARG A 184 -28.12 -2.33 14.51
C ARG A 184 -27.56 -3.50 15.31
N PRO A 185 -27.12 -3.30 16.57
CA PRO A 185 -26.65 -4.40 17.40
C PRO A 185 -27.82 -5.30 17.83
N VAL A 186 -27.56 -6.60 17.90
CA VAL A 186 -28.53 -7.62 18.32
C VAL A 186 -27.89 -8.51 19.37
N ALA A 187 -28.61 -8.78 20.47
CA ALA A 187 -28.14 -9.66 21.55
C ALA A 187 -28.12 -11.14 21.11
N SER A 188 -27.13 -11.49 20.30
CA SER A 188 -26.93 -12.83 19.75
C SER A 188 -25.48 -13.04 19.34
N GLU A 189 -25.02 -14.28 19.43
CA GLU A 189 -23.74 -14.73 18.89
C GLU A 189 -23.97 -15.65 17.69
N SER A 190 -23.14 -15.53 16.65
CA SER A 190 -23.20 -16.42 15.49
C SER A 190 -21.82 -16.61 14.88
N LEU A 191 -21.44 -17.86 14.60
CA LEU A 191 -20.12 -18.23 14.07
C LEU A 191 -18.94 -17.62 14.88
N GLY A 192 -19.08 -17.58 16.21
CA GLY A 192 -18.07 -16.99 17.10
C GLY A 192 -17.98 -15.46 17.05
N GLN A 193 -18.96 -14.79 16.44
CA GLN A 193 -19.05 -13.32 16.36
C GLN A 193 -20.16 -12.81 17.28
N ASP A 194 -19.83 -11.88 18.17
CA ASP A 194 -20.82 -11.16 18.99
C ASP A 194 -21.51 -10.07 18.14
N LEU A 195 -22.79 -10.26 17.84
CA LEU A 195 -23.59 -9.33 17.04
C LEU A 195 -24.16 -8.17 17.86
N SER A 196 -23.90 -8.13 19.17
CA SER A 196 -24.34 -7.07 20.06
C SER A 196 -23.38 -5.88 20.11
N CYS A 197 -22.18 -6.02 19.53
CA CYS A 197 -21.21 -4.92 19.46
C CYS A 197 -21.71 -3.77 18.58
N VAL A 198 -21.44 -2.55 19.00
CA VAL A 198 -21.66 -1.33 18.23
C VAL A 198 -20.65 -1.26 17.09
N ARG A 199 -21.15 -1.25 15.85
CA ARG A 199 -20.31 -1.21 14.63
C ARG A 199 -20.78 -0.13 13.68
N VAL A 200 -19.84 0.51 13.01
CA VAL A 200 -20.12 1.41 11.87
C VAL A 200 -19.55 0.77 10.62
N ARG A 201 -20.34 0.75 9.55
CA ARG A 201 -19.90 0.34 8.22
C ARG A 201 -19.66 1.57 7.36
N PHE A 202 -18.53 1.60 6.67
CA PHE A 202 -18.32 2.49 5.53
C PHE A 202 -18.27 1.68 4.24
N THR A 203 -19.08 2.05 3.26
CA THR A 203 -19.03 1.51 1.90
C THR A 203 -18.57 2.62 0.96
N PRO A 204 -17.44 2.44 0.24
CA PRO A 204 -16.92 3.47 -0.64
C PRO A 204 -17.82 3.69 -1.87
N ALA A 205 -17.50 4.73 -2.64
CA ALA A 205 -18.15 5.01 -3.92
C ALA A 205 -17.81 3.96 -4.99
N LYS A 206 -18.36 4.15 -6.20
CA LYS A 206 -18.35 3.14 -7.27
C LYS A 206 -17.05 3.13 -8.08
N GLY A 207 -16.24 4.19 -8.00
CA GLY A 207 -15.07 4.38 -8.84
C GLY A 207 -15.42 5.11 -10.12
N GLU A 208 -16.38 6.03 -10.05
CA GLU A 208 -16.82 6.85 -11.18
C GLU A 208 -15.96 8.10 -11.35
N VAL A 209 -15.90 8.57 -12.59
CA VAL A 209 -15.23 9.82 -12.98
C VAL A 209 -16.30 10.86 -13.30
N TYR A 210 -16.04 12.10 -12.90
CA TYR A 210 -16.91 13.26 -13.06
C TYR A 210 -16.15 14.37 -13.78
N GLY A 211 -16.85 15.17 -14.57
CA GLY A 211 -16.26 16.27 -15.33
C GLY A 211 -17.28 17.36 -15.61
N SER A 212 -16.86 18.44 -16.26
CA SER A 212 -17.80 19.45 -16.74
C SER A 212 -18.63 18.93 -17.92
N THR A 213 -19.63 19.70 -18.34
CA THR A 213 -20.41 19.43 -19.57
C THR A 213 -19.54 19.33 -20.83
N GLU A 214 -18.35 19.93 -20.80
CA GLU A 214 -17.38 19.92 -21.91
C GLU A 214 -16.42 18.73 -21.86
N ALA A 215 -16.33 18.02 -20.73
CA ALA A 215 -15.48 16.86 -20.53
C ALA A 215 -16.03 15.61 -21.26
N THR A 216 -16.02 15.67 -22.59
CA THR A 216 -16.68 14.68 -23.46
C THR A 216 -15.69 13.67 -24.01
N MET A 217 -14.58 14.12 -24.62
CA MET A 217 -13.58 13.25 -25.21
C MET A 217 -12.15 13.70 -24.89
N GLY A 218 -11.26 12.73 -24.76
CA GLY A 218 -9.83 12.93 -24.55
C GLY A 218 -9.01 12.10 -25.52
N ALA A 219 -7.86 12.64 -25.91
CA ALA A 219 -6.91 11.91 -26.75
C ALA A 219 -6.17 10.86 -25.91
N VAL A 220 -6.10 9.63 -26.40
CA VAL A 220 -5.22 8.61 -25.82
C VAL A 220 -3.82 8.77 -26.41
N SER A 221 -2.81 8.88 -25.55
CA SER A 221 -1.42 8.78 -26.00
C SER A 221 -1.25 7.45 -26.76
N PRO A 222 -0.83 7.46 -28.04
CA PRO A 222 -0.51 6.24 -28.77
C PRO A 222 0.82 5.63 -28.31
N LEU A 223 1.53 6.30 -27.39
CA LEU A 223 2.75 5.79 -26.80
C LEU A 223 2.44 4.92 -25.57
N GLU A 224 3.40 4.07 -25.23
CA GLU A 224 3.36 3.29 -23.99
C GLU A 224 3.21 4.20 -22.75
N PRO A 225 2.58 3.71 -21.66
CA PRO A 225 2.48 4.45 -20.40
C PRO A 225 3.84 5.02 -19.95
N GLY A 226 3.84 6.27 -19.50
CA GLY A 226 5.06 7.00 -19.12
C GLY A 226 5.83 7.65 -20.27
N ARG A 227 5.32 7.58 -21.51
CA ARG A 227 5.85 8.35 -22.65
C ARG A 227 4.91 9.48 -23.05
N GLN A 228 5.49 10.62 -23.39
CA GLN A 228 4.78 11.82 -23.83
C GLN A 228 5.00 12.05 -25.33
N LEU A 229 3.94 12.44 -26.04
CA LEU A 229 4.03 12.92 -27.42
C LEU A 229 4.24 14.44 -27.43
N PRO A 230 5.06 14.98 -28.36
CA PRO A 230 5.01 16.39 -28.68
C PRO A 230 3.61 16.79 -29.18
N TYR A 231 3.14 17.97 -28.74
CA TYR A 231 1.81 18.57 -29.01
C TYR A 231 1.31 18.40 -30.46
N ALA A 232 2.21 18.46 -31.45
CA ALA A 232 1.88 18.46 -32.87
C ALA A 232 1.49 17.10 -33.49
N SER A 233 1.37 16.02 -32.71
CA SER A 233 1.22 14.65 -33.23
C SER A 233 -0.07 13.92 -32.88
N ILE A 234 -1.14 14.63 -32.48
CA ILE A 234 -2.42 14.01 -32.09
C ILE A 234 -3.19 13.55 -33.35
N ALA A 235 -2.73 12.46 -33.96
CA ALA A 235 -3.54 11.49 -34.70
C ALA A 235 -4.05 10.39 -33.74
N ALA A 236 -4.27 10.76 -32.47
CA ALA A 236 -4.66 9.85 -31.40
C ALA A 236 -6.11 9.40 -31.53
N ARG A 237 -6.40 8.19 -31.05
CA ARG A 237 -7.78 7.76 -30.84
C ARG A 237 -8.40 8.64 -29.74
N MET A 238 -9.58 9.16 -30.03
CA MET A 238 -10.39 9.88 -29.05
C MET A 238 -11.27 8.88 -28.31
N HIS A 239 -11.31 8.99 -26.98
CA HIS A 239 -12.15 8.17 -26.13
C HIS A 239 -13.04 9.07 -25.28
N GLU A 240 -14.24 8.57 -24.95
CA GLU A 240 -15.08 9.22 -23.96
C GLU A 240 -14.35 9.25 -22.61
N ILE A 241 -14.28 10.43 -21.99
CA ILE A 241 -13.58 10.62 -20.71
C ILE A 241 -14.53 10.57 -19.52
N VAL A 242 -15.73 11.12 -19.68
CA VAL A 242 -16.77 11.15 -18.64
C VAL A 242 -18.11 10.77 -19.26
N PRO A 243 -18.82 9.77 -18.72
CA PRO A 243 -20.20 9.45 -19.13
C PRO A 243 -21.11 10.66 -19.01
N GLU A 244 -22.07 10.82 -19.93
CA GLU A 244 -22.99 11.98 -19.95
C GLU A 244 -23.65 12.28 -18.59
N ALA A 245 -24.06 11.25 -17.84
CA ALA A 245 -24.69 11.38 -16.54
C ALA A 245 -23.79 12.01 -15.46
N ASN A 246 -22.46 11.96 -15.64
CA ASN A 246 -21.46 12.44 -14.67
C ASN A 246 -20.80 13.76 -15.10
N ARG A 247 -21.30 14.38 -16.18
CA ARG A 247 -20.83 15.67 -16.69
C ARG A 247 -21.50 16.85 -15.95
N ILE A 248 -21.28 16.91 -14.64
CA ILE A 248 -22.00 17.78 -13.70
C ILE A 248 -21.13 18.86 -13.04
N LEU A 249 -19.81 18.86 -13.27
CA LEU A 249 -18.90 19.81 -12.62
C LEU A 249 -18.98 21.21 -13.23
N ASN A 250 -18.57 22.19 -12.43
CA ASN A 250 -18.40 23.57 -12.89
C ASN A 250 -17.17 23.69 -13.82
N PRO A 251 -17.34 24.11 -15.08
CA PRO A 251 -16.21 24.32 -16.00
C PRO A 251 -15.39 25.59 -15.70
N HIS A 252 -15.87 26.47 -14.82
CA HIS A 252 -15.26 27.79 -14.58
C HIS A 252 -14.42 27.83 -13.30
N THR A 253 -13.71 26.74 -13.01
CA THR A 253 -12.80 26.67 -11.87
C THR A 253 -11.34 26.62 -12.32
N PRO A 254 -10.38 27.03 -11.47
CA PRO A 254 -8.96 26.90 -11.79
C PRO A 254 -8.54 25.46 -12.13
N TRP A 255 -9.29 24.44 -11.70
CA TRP A 255 -9.02 23.04 -12.05
C TRP A 255 -9.25 22.75 -13.53
N SER A 256 -10.32 23.30 -14.10
CA SER A 256 -10.67 23.13 -15.51
C SER A 256 -9.67 23.81 -16.46
N GLU A 257 -8.91 24.79 -15.96
CA GLU A 257 -7.90 25.54 -16.70
C GLU A 257 -6.47 25.15 -16.30
N TYR A 258 -6.29 24.09 -15.50
CA TYR A 258 -4.97 23.71 -15.02
C TYR A 258 -4.07 23.23 -16.15
N ILE A 259 -2.91 23.87 -16.29
CA ILE A 259 -1.84 23.50 -17.22
C ILE A 259 -0.56 23.33 -16.41
N MET A 260 -0.06 22.10 -16.30
CA MET A 260 1.14 21.82 -15.50
C MET A 260 2.37 22.55 -16.03
N ASP A 261 2.55 22.60 -17.35
CA ASP A 261 3.73 23.21 -17.99
C ASP A 261 3.75 24.75 -17.89
N SER A 262 2.68 25.38 -17.37
CA SER A 262 2.64 26.83 -17.15
C SER A 262 3.59 27.31 -16.04
N GLY A 263 3.98 26.42 -15.12
CA GLY A 263 4.79 26.76 -13.94
C GLY A 263 4.06 27.60 -12.88
N LEU A 264 2.75 27.84 -13.03
CA LEU A 264 1.95 28.64 -12.10
C LEU A 264 1.57 27.90 -10.81
N ALA A 265 1.63 26.57 -10.84
CA ALA A 265 1.28 25.70 -9.72
C ALA A 265 2.40 24.68 -9.47
N ASP A 266 2.51 24.23 -8.22
CA ASP A 266 3.47 23.18 -7.89
C ASP A 266 3.07 21.88 -8.58
N ASP A 267 4.05 21.13 -9.07
CA ASP A 267 3.86 19.81 -9.64
C ASP A 267 4.23 18.72 -8.59
N PRO A 268 3.25 18.20 -7.84
CA PRO A 268 3.50 17.01 -7.04
C PRO A 268 3.88 15.84 -7.95
N GLN A 269 5.06 15.28 -7.72
CA GLN A 269 5.45 14.00 -8.30
C GLN A 269 4.71 12.86 -7.58
N PRO A 270 4.19 11.86 -8.31
CA PRO A 270 4.27 11.73 -9.77
C PRO A 270 3.25 12.65 -10.48
N SER A 271 3.67 13.24 -11.61
CA SER A 271 2.90 14.26 -12.34
C SER A 271 1.70 13.71 -13.11
N ASP A 272 1.60 12.39 -13.27
CA ASP A 272 0.53 11.67 -13.98
C ASP A 272 -0.71 11.41 -13.12
N SER A 273 -0.88 12.13 -12.01
CA SER A 273 -1.99 11.93 -11.07
C SER A 273 -3.31 12.62 -11.46
N TYR A 274 -3.43 13.10 -12.70
CA TYR A 274 -4.64 13.72 -13.25
C TYR A 274 -4.79 13.42 -14.74
N ASP A 275 -6.04 13.42 -15.22
CA ASP A 275 -6.31 13.13 -16.62
C ASP A 275 -5.87 14.30 -17.52
N GLY A 276 -5.13 13.96 -18.58
CA GLY A 276 -4.53 14.93 -19.50
C GLY A 276 -3.05 15.24 -19.25
N ALA A 277 -2.46 14.75 -18.15
CA ALA A 277 -1.06 14.96 -17.80
C ALA A 277 -0.03 14.49 -18.85
N ASN A 278 -0.42 13.60 -19.76
CA ASN A 278 0.46 13.06 -20.83
C ASN A 278 0.07 13.55 -22.24
N VAL A 279 -0.76 14.59 -22.35
CA VAL A 279 -1.27 15.11 -23.62
C VAL A 279 -0.94 16.60 -23.77
N GLY A 280 -0.22 16.95 -24.84
CA GLY A 280 0.09 18.35 -25.16
C GLY A 280 0.96 19.02 -24.10
N GLU A 281 0.53 20.17 -23.59
CA GLU A 281 1.15 20.92 -22.48
C GLU A 281 0.74 20.39 -21.09
N SER A 282 0.37 19.10 -21.02
CA SER A 282 -0.15 18.46 -19.81
C SER A 282 -1.35 19.23 -19.25
N ILE A 283 -2.32 19.48 -20.13
CA ILE A 283 -3.55 20.22 -19.82
C ILE A 283 -4.51 19.28 -19.11
N CYS A 284 -5.00 19.68 -17.94
CA CYS A 284 -6.02 18.95 -17.20
C CYS A 284 -7.33 18.89 -17.99
N TRP A 285 -8.00 17.74 -18.00
CA TRP A 285 -9.33 17.61 -18.59
C TRP A 285 -10.46 18.09 -17.67
N GLY A 286 -10.14 18.70 -16.53
CA GLY A 286 -11.11 19.19 -15.54
C GLY A 286 -11.91 18.08 -14.86
N THR A 287 -11.40 16.85 -14.83
CA THR A 287 -12.07 15.67 -14.26
C THR A 287 -11.65 15.41 -12.82
N VAL A 288 -12.53 14.77 -12.04
CA VAL A 288 -12.23 14.24 -10.71
C VAL A 288 -12.83 12.84 -10.55
N ASP A 289 -12.29 12.06 -9.62
CA ASP A 289 -12.85 10.75 -9.23
C ASP A 289 -13.66 10.85 -7.92
N ASP A 290 -14.47 9.82 -7.64
CA ASP A 290 -15.22 9.68 -6.39
C ASP A 290 -14.43 9.03 -5.24
N THR A 291 -13.09 8.97 -5.35
CA THR A 291 -12.26 8.54 -4.22
C THR A 291 -12.31 9.57 -3.11
N CYS A 292 -12.15 9.14 -1.87
CA CYS A 292 -12.09 10.04 -0.73
C CYS A 292 -11.25 9.48 0.41
N GLU A 293 -11.00 10.34 1.37
CA GLU A 293 -10.68 9.94 2.74
C GLU A 293 -11.90 10.20 3.62
N ILE A 294 -12.20 9.29 4.54
CA ILE A 294 -13.26 9.46 5.54
C ILE A 294 -12.70 9.39 6.96
N VAL A 295 -13.14 10.31 7.82
CA VAL A 295 -12.95 10.23 9.26
C VAL A 295 -14.31 10.01 9.92
N LEU A 296 -14.40 8.95 10.72
CA LEU A 296 -15.56 8.63 11.55
C LEU A 296 -15.26 9.02 12.99
N TYR A 297 -16.20 9.70 13.64
CA TYR A 297 -16.14 10.06 15.05
C TYR A 297 -17.29 9.40 15.79
N ALA A 298 -17.03 8.86 16.97
CA ALA A 298 -18.06 8.47 17.93
C ALA A 298 -17.99 9.38 19.15
N GLU A 299 -19.15 9.87 19.59
CA GLU A 299 -19.33 10.57 20.86
C GLU A 299 -20.29 9.73 21.71
N LEU A 300 -19.81 9.25 22.86
CA LEU A 300 -20.59 8.49 23.85
C LEU A 300 -20.73 9.30 25.13
N THR A 301 -21.96 9.59 25.56
CA THR A 301 -22.23 10.31 26.81
C THR A 301 -22.62 9.35 27.93
N VAL A 302 -21.81 9.29 28.99
CA VAL A 302 -22.03 8.45 30.18
C VAL A 302 -22.11 9.32 31.42
N LYS A 303 -23.26 9.32 32.11
CA LYS A 303 -23.48 10.11 33.34
C LYS A 303 -23.09 11.59 33.21
N GLY A 304 -23.30 12.18 32.03
CA GLY A 304 -22.98 13.58 31.73
C GLY A 304 -21.54 13.83 31.24
N GLN A 305 -20.66 12.82 31.29
CA GLN A 305 -19.32 12.90 30.70
C GLN A 305 -19.33 12.42 29.25
N ARG A 306 -18.63 13.14 28.37
CA ARG A 306 -18.45 12.77 26.96
C ARG A 306 -17.13 12.05 26.75
N PHE A 307 -17.18 10.95 26.01
CA PHE A 307 -16.04 10.19 25.55
C PHE A 307 -16.05 10.21 24.02
N ASN A 308 -14.88 10.40 23.41
CA ASN A 308 -14.74 10.54 21.96
C ASN A 308 -13.78 9.50 21.41
N ALA A 309 -14.12 8.92 20.27
CA ALA A 309 -13.23 8.09 19.46
C ALA A 309 -13.21 8.59 18.02
N SER A 310 -12.13 8.31 17.30
CA SER A 310 -12.08 8.50 15.85
C SER A 310 -11.36 7.35 15.16
N THR A 311 -11.78 7.06 13.93
CA THR A 311 -11.10 6.15 13.00
C THR A 311 -11.11 6.74 11.59
N ARG A 312 -10.26 6.20 10.72
CA ARG A 312 -10.08 6.70 9.36
C ARG A 312 -10.18 5.56 8.34
N ALA A 313 -10.80 5.83 7.20
CA ALA A 313 -10.68 4.97 6.04
C ALA A 313 -10.14 5.75 4.85
N PHE A 314 -9.25 5.11 4.09
CA PHE A 314 -8.77 5.61 2.80
C PHE A 314 -9.41 4.79 1.69
N VAL A 315 -9.90 5.45 0.64
CA VAL A 315 -10.47 4.76 -0.51
C VAL A 315 -9.40 4.57 -1.57
N ALA A 316 -9.11 3.32 -1.88
CA ALA A 316 -8.13 2.90 -2.88
C ALA A 316 -8.82 2.21 -4.08
N PRO A 317 -8.09 2.03 -5.20
CA PRO A 317 -8.54 1.15 -6.28
C PRO A 317 -8.76 -0.30 -5.82
N PRO A 318 -9.50 -1.11 -6.60
CA PRO A 318 -9.62 -2.55 -6.37
C PRO A 318 -8.26 -3.25 -6.27
N ASP A 319 -8.20 -4.30 -5.46
CA ASP A 319 -7.05 -5.22 -5.43
C ASP A 319 -7.33 -6.39 -6.37
N TYR A 320 -6.58 -6.49 -7.47
CA TYR A 320 -6.78 -7.55 -8.44
C TYR A 320 -5.94 -8.80 -8.18
N ALA A 321 -5.03 -8.76 -7.20
CA ALA A 321 -4.17 -9.88 -6.85
C ALA A 321 -3.89 -9.92 -5.33
N PRO A 322 -4.93 -10.03 -4.48
CA PRO A 322 -4.75 -9.99 -3.03
C PRO A 322 -4.00 -11.20 -2.46
N ASP A 323 -3.78 -12.26 -3.25
CA ASP A 323 -2.89 -13.38 -2.93
C ASP A 323 -1.40 -13.06 -3.16
N ARG A 324 -1.09 -11.88 -3.73
CA ARG A 324 0.27 -11.42 -4.01
C ARG A 324 0.57 -10.22 -3.14
N ARG A 325 1.26 -10.45 -2.02
CA ARG A 325 1.49 -9.42 -1.03
C ARG A 325 2.58 -8.46 -1.51
N PRO A 326 2.42 -7.15 -1.28
CA PRO A 326 3.46 -6.21 -1.63
C PRO A 326 4.64 -6.41 -0.69
N PHE A 327 5.85 -6.48 -1.24
CA PHE A 327 7.07 -6.60 -0.43
C PHE A 327 7.33 -5.38 0.47
N PHE A 328 6.74 -4.23 0.10
CA PHE A 328 6.67 -3.02 0.90
C PHE A 328 5.19 -2.68 1.18
N SER A 329 4.78 -2.68 2.45
CA SER A 329 3.42 -2.35 2.86
C SER A 329 3.37 -1.15 3.82
N MET A 330 2.16 -0.59 4.00
CA MET A 330 1.94 0.46 5.00
C MET A 330 2.27 0.00 6.42
N ALA A 331 2.12 -1.30 6.72
CA ALA A 331 2.51 -1.84 8.03
C ALA A 331 4.04 -1.82 8.21
N ASP A 332 4.81 -2.12 7.16
CA ASP A 332 6.27 -2.02 7.20
C ASP A 332 6.73 -0.56 7.40
N GLU A 333 6.07 0.39 6.74
CA GLU A 333 6.34 1.83 6.89
C GLU A 333 6.04 2.33 8.32
N LEU A 334 4.92 1.92 8.91
CA LEU A 334 4.58 2.26 10.29
C LEU A 334 5.58 1.61 11.28
N ALA A 335 5.97 0.36 11.04
CA ALA A 335 6.95 -0.34 11.85
C ALA A 335 8.33 0.32 11.79
N ASP A 336 8.78 0.80 10.62
CA ASP A 336 10.07 1.48 10.48
C ASP A 336 10.13 2.83 11.21
N ARG A 337 8.97 3.47 11.42
CA ARG A 337 8.83 4.74 12.13
C ARG A 337 8.75 4.56 13.65
N GLU A 338 7.97 3.60 14.11
CA GLU A 338 7.59 3.47 15.53
C GLU A 338 8.38 2.40 16.29
N LEU A 339 8.80 1.31 15.63
CA LEU A 339 9.46 0.20 16.31
C LEU A 339 10.98 0.39 16.37
N ALA A 340 11.57 -0.11 17.45
CA ALA A 340 13.02 -0.20 17.58
C ALA A 340 13.61 -1.19 16.56
N PRO A 341 14.91 -1.06 16.22
CA PRO A 341 15.63 -2.09 15.48
C PRO A 341 15.52 -3.46 16.17
N VAL A 342 15.50 -4.53 15.37
CA VAL A 342 15.46 -5.90 15.90
C VAL A 342 16.80 -6.24 16.54
N GLU A 343 16.76 -6.67 17.79
CA GLU A 343 17.89 -7.31 18.45
C GLU A 343 17.93 -8.79 18.08
N ILE A 344 19.05 -9.22 17.50
CA ILE A 344 19.24 -10.59 17.02
C ILE A 344 20.12 -11.32 18.02
N THR A 345 19.53 -12.28 18.71
CA THR A 345 20.17 -13.18 19.67
C THR A 345 19.89 -14.63 19.25
N GLU A 346 20.52 -15.60 19.91
CA GLU A 346 20.20 -17.02 19.65
C GLU A 346 18.71 -17.34 19.91
N GLU A 347 18.08 -16.65 20.87
CA GLU A 347 16.66 -16.82 21.19
C GLU A 347 15.72 -16.22 20.12
N THR A 348 16.14 -15.13 19.46
CA THR A 348 15.31 -14.42 18.46
C THR A 348 15.68 -14.76 17.01
N ALA A 349 16.75 -15.51 16.79
CA ALA A 349 17.28 -15.82 15.46
C ALA A 349 16.28 -16.56 14.57
N GLU A 350 15.51 -17.52 15.11
CA GLU A 350 14.52 -18.27 14.33
C GLU A 350 13.35 -17.38 13.89
N LEU A 351 12.82 -16.56 14.80
CA LEU A 351 11.77 -15.59 14.48
C LEU A 351 12.26 -14.55 13.46
N THR A 352 13.51 -14.10 13.59
CA THR A 352 14.13 -13.18 12.62
C THR A 352 14.28 -13.82 11.25
N ALA A 353 14.64 -15.11 11.19
CA ALA A 353 14.70 -15.86 9.94
C ALA A 353 13.34 -15.93 9.25
N LEU A 354 12.26 -16.14 10.00
CA LEU A 354 10.89 -16.13 9.48
C LEU A 354 10.47 -14.74 8.98
N GLU A 355 10.85 -13.66 9.67
CA GLU A 355 10.59 -12.28 9.20
C GLU A 355 11.31 -11.99 7.87
N ILE A 356 12.58 -12.41 7.75
CA ILE A 356 13.37 -12.26 6.52
C ILE A 356 12.80 -13.15 5.40
N HIS A 357 12.40 -14.37 5.72
CA HIS A 357 11.78 -15.28 4.76
C HIS A 357 10.47 -14.74 4.20
N ASP A 358 9.63 -14.17 5.06
CA ASP A 358 8.42 -13.48 4.63
C ASP A 358 8.73 -12.34 3.64
N LEU A 359 9.75 -11.51 3.93
CA LEU A 359 10.21 -10.46 3.01
C LEU A 359 10.59 -11.02 1.63
N PHE A 360 11.42 -12.06 1.56
CA PHE A 360 11.83 -12.67 0.30
C PHE A 360 10.66 -13.31 -0.46
N LYS A 361 9.70 -13.89 0.26
CA LYS A 361 8.47 -14.42 -0.33
C LYS A 361 7.60 -13.31 -0.93
N ARG A 362 7.45 -12.17 -0.24
CA ARG A 362 6.72 -11.01 -0.78
C ARG A 362 7.44 -10.39 -1.98
N ILE A 363 8.77 -10.40 -2.01
CA ILE A 363 9.56 -9.99 -3.20
C ILE A 363 9.22 -10.90 -4.39
N PHE A 364 9.24 -12.22 -4.21
CA PHE A 364 8.83 -13.17 -5.25
C PHE A 364 7.39 -12.90 -5.72
N GLU A 365 6.44 -12.75 -4.80
CA GLU A 365 5.04 -12.44 -5.11
C GLU A 365 4.87 -11.15 -5.91
N THR A 366 5.58 -10.08 -5.50
CA THR A 366 5.52 -8.79 -6.19
C THR A 366 6.16 -8.86 -7.57
N THR A 367 7.35 -9.45 -7.70
CA THR A 367 8.05 -9.57 -8.99
C THR A 367 7.26 -10.37 -10.02
N ASN A 368 6.52 -11.40 -9.59
CA ASN A 368 5.65 -12.18 -10.48
C ASN A 368 4.45 -11.40 -11.04
N LEU A 369 4.11 -10.23 -10.47
CA LEU A 369 3.08 -9.34 -11.01
C LEU A 369 3.63 -8.33 -12.02
N LEU A 370 4.94 -8.25 -12.20
CA LEU A 370 5.59 -7.21 -12.98
C LEU A 370 6.06 -7.74 -14.32
N ASN A 371 5.87 -6.93 -15.36
CA ASN A 371 6.64 -7.08 -16.58
C ASN A 371 8.01 -6.44 -16.35
N LEU A 372 8.98 -7.27 -15.95
CA LEU A 372 10.33 -6.82 -15.61
C LEU A 372 11.07 -6.29 -16.83
N ASP A 373 10.83 -6.88 -18.00
CA ASP A 373 11.43 -6.46 -19.27
C ASP A 373 11.03 -5.02 -19.62
N ALA A 374 9.74 -4.69 -19.53
CA ALA A 374 9.22 -3.35 -19.76
C ALA A 374 9.67 -2.35 -18.67
N SER A 375 9.65 -2.77 -17.41
CA SER A 375 10.11 -1.95 -16.27
C SER A 375 11.59 -1.60 -16.40
N ARG A 376 12.40 -2.59 -16.81
CA ARG A 376 13.81 -2.42 -17.15
C ARG A 376 13.99 -1.37 -18.23
N ASP A 377 13.42 -1.59 -19.41
CA ASP A 377 13.55 -0.69 -20.55
C ASP A 377 13.15 0.76 -20.22
N TYR A 378 12.09 0.95 -19.43
CA TYR A 378 11.71 2.27 -18.90
C TYR A 378 12.81 2.91 -18.04
N LEU A 379 13.35 2.18 -17.06
CA LEU A 379 14.31 2.73 -16.09
C LEU A 379 15.71 2.95 -16.66
N ILE A 380 16.14 2.14 -17.64
CA ILE A 380 17.34 2.44 -18.43
C ILE A 380 17.21 3.83 -19.04
N ARG A 381 16.08 4.09 -19.70
CA ARG A 381 15.84 5.36 -20.38
C ARG A 381 15.79 6.52 -19.41
N GLU A 382 15.11 6.37 -18.27
CA GLU A 382 15.06 7.42 -17.25
C GLU A 382 16.45 7.79 -16.74
N ASN A 383 17.30 6.80 -16.46
CA ASN A 383 18.67 7.09 -16.06
C ASN A 383 19.49 7.74 -17.19
N LEU A 384 19.37 7.29 -18.45
CA LEU A 384 20.07 7.92 -19.58
C LEU A 384 19.65 9.38 -19.81
N LYS A 385 18.38 9.72 -19.55
CA LYS A 385 17.90 11.11 -19.59
C LYS A 385 18.53 11.96 -18.49
N ARG A 386 18.64 11.43 -17.27
CA ARG A 386 19.18 12.13 -16.09
C ARG A 386 20.71 12.24 -16.15
N ALA A 387 21.38 11.19 -16.61
CA ALA A 387 22.83 11.01 -16.59
C ALA A 387 23.32 10.54 -17.98
N PRO A 388 23.44 11.43 -18.97
CA PRO A 388 23.93 11.03 -20.28
C PRO A 388 25.40 10.59 -20.16
N VAL A 389 25.74 9.51 -20.88
CA VAL A 389 26.99 8.73 -20.73
C VAL A 389 28.25 9.58 -20.94
N ASP A 390 28.16 10.64 -21.74
CA ASP A 390 29.22 11.62 -21.98
C ASP A 390 29.59 12.43 -20.74
N LYS A 391 28.64 12.65 -19.82
CA LYS A 391 28.84 13.40 -18.57
C LYS A 391 29.17 12.49 -17.39
N TRP A 392 28.87 11.20 -17.50
CA TRP A 392 29.08 10.20 -16.46
C TRP A 392 29.63 8.92 -17.10
N PRO A 393 30.97 8.79 -17.24
CA PRO A 393 31.60 7.66 -17.95
C PRO A 393 31.47 6.31 -17.23
N SER A 394 31.06 6.32 -15.96
CA SER A 394 30.76 5.11 -15.17
C SER A 394 29.38 5.23 -14.50
N PRO A 395 28.29 5.32 -15.27
CA PRO A 395 26.96 5.27 -14.68
C PRO A 395 26.74 3.85 -14.11
N PRO A 396 25.83 3.66 -13.15
CA PRO A 396 25.48 2.32 -12.68
C PRO A 396 25.21 1.38 -13.87
N HIS A 397 25.57 0.09 -13.79
CA HIS A 397 25.48 -0.90 -14.88
C HIS A 397 24.03 -1.17 -15.33
N ILE A 398 23.45 -0.22 -16.05
CA ILE A 398 22.04 -0.16 -16.44
C ILE A 398 21.87 -0.05 -17.95
N GLY A 399 22.95 0.08 -18.72
CA GLY A 399 22.87 0.16 -20.18
C GLY A 399 22.23 -1.09 -20.78
N ARG A 400 22.09 -1.14 -22.11
CA ARG A 400 21.72 -2.38 -22.82
C ARG A 400 22.70 -3.53 -22.55
N GLU A 401 23.92 -3.20 -22.13
CA GLU A 401 24.97 -4.12 -21.71
C GLU A 401 24.83 -4.60 -20.24
N GLY A 402 23.89 -4.04 -19.46
CA GLY A 402 23.56 -4.48 -18.11
C GLY A 402 22.77 -5.80 -18.10
N MET A 403 22.95 -6.62 -17.07
CA MET A 403 22.46 -8.02 -16.98
C MET A 403 23.01 -8.96 -18.07
N THR A 404 24.14 -8.64 -18.68
CA THR A 404 24.78 -9.51 -19.69
C THR A 404 25.88 -10.38 -19.05
N LYS A 405 26.60 -11.15 -19.87
CA LYS A 405 27.81 -11.88 -19.44
C LYS A 405 28.88 -10.96 -18.83
N ALA A 406 28.90 -9.67 -19.20
CA ALA A 406 29.84 -8.70 -18.63
C ALA A 406 29.56 -8.41 -17.14
N ASP A 407 28.32 -8.59 -16.68
CA ASP A 407 27.91 -8.35 -15.29
C ASP A 407 27.98 -9.61 -14.42
N LYS A 408 28.72 -10.64 -14.84
CA LYS A 408 28.87 -11.92 -14.13
C LYS A 408 29.14 -11.81 -12.60
N PRO A 409 29.84 -10.78 -12.08
CA PRO A 409 29.94 -10.58 -10.64
C PRO A 409 28.59 -10.37 -9.94
N LEU A 410 27.67 -9.63 -10.58
CA LEU A 410 26.37 -9.22 -10.05
C LEU A 410 25.20 -10.12 -10.53
N SER A 411 25.20 -10.50 -11.82
CA SER A 411 24.15 -11.31 -12.45
C SER A 411 24.73 -12.59 -13.07
N ARG A 412 24.31 -13.75 -12.53
CA ARG A 412 24.83 -15.06 -12.97
C ARG A 412 23.88 -15.83 -13.87
N LEU A 413 22.57 -15.78 -13.60
CA LEU A 413 21.59 -16.54 -14.36
C LEU A 413 21.26 -15.89 -15.71
N SER A 414 21.35 -14.56 -15.82
CA SER A 414 21.06 -13.84 -17.06
C SER A 414 22.09 -14.11 -18.16
N ALA A 415 23.35 -14.41 -17.79
CA ALA A 415 24.46 -14.68 -18.69
C ALA A 415 24.30 -15.99 -19.50
N ASP A 416 23.53 -16.95 -18.99
CA ASP A 416 23.27 -18.26 -19.63
C ASP A 416 21.95 -18.27 -20.44
N VAL A 417 21.02 -17.37 -20.12
CA VAL A 417 19.70 -17.24 -20.81
C VAL A 417 19.72 -16.18 -21.90
N LEU A 418 20.59 -15.18 -21.78
CA LEU A 418 20.81 -14.15 -22.79
C LEU A 418 22.18 -14.42 -23.41
N ASP A 419 22.20 -15.14 -24.53
CA ASP A 419 23.40 -15.11 -25.37
C ASP A 419 23.62 -13.66 -25.85
N ASP A 420 24.86 -13.27 -26.15
CA ASP A 420 25.29 -11.87 -26.41
C ASP A 420 24.64 -11.17 -27.63
N GLY A 421 23.54 -11.72 -28.15
CA GLY A 421 22.70 -11.11 -29.16
C GLY A 421 21.24 -11.09 -28.70
N LEU A 422 20.79 -9.98 -28.13
CA LEU A 422 19.44 -9.49 -28.36
C LEU A 422 19.32 -9.17 -29.85
N SER A 423 19.26 -10.21 -30.69
CA SER A 423 19.02 -10.04 -32.11
C SER A 423 17.63 -9.45 -32.26
N ASP A 424 17.47 -8.44 -33.12
CA ASP A 424 16.20 -7.79 -33.46
C ASP A 424 15.18 -8.74 -34.13
N ARG A 425 15.31 -10.06 -33.94
CA ARG A 425 14.42 -11.08 -34.47
C ARG A 425 14.02 -12.06 -33.35
N PRO A 426 12.73 -12.14 -33.00
CA PRO A 426 12.25 -13.27 -32.21
C PRO A 426 12.43 -14.53 -33.06
N THR A 427 13.36 -15.40 -32.68
CA THR A 427 13.32 -16.80 -33.10
C THR A 427 12.22 -17.50 -32.29
N GLU A 428 11.63 -18.57 -32.82
CA GLU A 428 10.58 -19.35 -32.13
C GLU A 428 11.07 -19.99 -30.81
N GLU A 429 12.37 -19.96 -30.52
CA GLU A 429 13.02 -20.63 -29.37
C GLU A 429 13.27 -19.73 -28.15
N HIS A 430 13.17 -18.40 -28.24
CA HIS A 430 13.42 -17.50 -27.09
C HIS A 430 12.14 -16.89 -26.52
N SER A 431 12.04 -16.85 -25.18
CA SER A 431 10.93 -16.18 -24.51
C SER A 431 10.83 -14.71 -24.91
N ARG A 432 9.61 -14.19 -24.99
CA ARG A 432 9.32 -12.77 -25.23
C ARG A 432 9.56 -11.89 -23.99
N LEU A 433 9.66 -12.49 -22.80
CA LEU A 433 9.85 -11.80 -21.51
C LEU A 433 10.95 -12.49 -20.68
N PRO A 434 12.18 -12.59 -21.21
CA PRO A 434 13.25 -13.38 -20.60
C PRO A 434 13.63 -12.89 -19.19
N TYR A 435 13.58 -11.59 -18.91
CA TYR A 435 13.89 -11.09 -17.57
C TYR A 435 12.78 -11.41 -16.57
N THR A 436 11.52 -11.30 -17.00
CA THR A 436 10.36 -11.63 -16.17
C THR A 436 10.38 -13.12 -15.77
N GLU A 437 10.60 -14.02 -16.73
CA GLU A 437 10.69 -15.46 -16.47
C GLU A 437 11.90 -15.80 -15.58
N MET A 438 13.04 -15.16 -15.85
CA MET A 438 14.25 -15.32 -15.04
C MET A 438 14.02 -14.91 -13.59
N SER A 439 13.34 -13.79 -13.36
CA SER A 439 13.05 -13.30 -12.01
C SER A 439 12.20 -14.30 -11.22
N ALA A 440 11.17 -14.87 -11.86
CA ALA A 440 10.35 -15.89 -11.24
C ALA A 440 11.19 -17.12 -10.84
N HIS A 441 12.09 -17.57 -11.72
CA HIS A 441 12.98 -18.70 -11.42
C HIS A 441 13.99 -18.36 -10.31
N ALA A 442 14.64 -17.21 -10.38
CA ALA A 442 15.68 -16.79 -9.46
C ALA A 442 15.16 -16.57 -8.03
N HIS A 443 13.98 -15.96 -7.90
CA HIS A 443 13.39 -15.66 -6.59
C HIS A 443 12.54 -16.80 -6.03
N GLY A 444 12.04 -17.71 -6.88
CA GLY A 444 11.18 -18.81 -6.44
C GLY A 444 11.81 -19.72 -5.40
N SER A 445 13.11 -20.01 -5.50
CA SER A 445 13.81 -20.86 -4.51
C SER A 445 13.87 -20.24 -3.12
N PHE A 446 13.82 -18.91 -3.01
CA PHE A 446 13.83 -18.20 -1.71
C PHE A 446 12.49 -18.27 -0.98
N THR A 447 11.44 -18.85 -1.57
CA THR A 447 10.21 -19.18 -0.83
C THR A 447 10.39 -20.38 0.09
N SER A 448 11.51 -21.12 0.02
CA SER A 448 11.90 -22.12 1.01
C SER A 448 12.81 -21.50 2.07
N LEU A 449 12.41 -21.59 3.34
CA LEU A 449 13.18 -21.07 4.48
C LEU A 449 14.58 -21.71 4.55
N ASP A 450 14.67 -23.04 4.43
CA ASP A 450 15.95 -23.77 4.50
C ASP A 450 16.91 -23.37 3.37
N TYR A 451 16.38 -23.20 2.17
CA TYR A 451 17.17 -22.75 1.02
C TYR A 451 17.64 -21.31 1.23
N LEU A 452 16.75 -20.43 1.72
CA LEU A 452 17.10 -19.04 2.00
C LEU A 452 18.19 -18.94 3.07
N ILE A 453 18.05 -19.60 4.21
CA ILE A 453 19.07 -19.58 5.28
C ILE A 453 20.42 -20.10 4.74
N THR A 454 20.40 -21.22 4.01
CA THR A 454 21.61 -21.77 3.39
C THR A 454 22.24 -20.78 2.41
N PHE A 455 21.43 -20.10 1.59
CA PHE A 455 21.90 -19.08 0.68
C PHE A 455 22.51 -17.88 1.43
N LEU A 456 21.86 -17.38 2.48
CA LEU A 456 22.34 -16.25 3.28
C LEU A 456 23.69 -16.56 3.93
N LYS A 457 23.87 -17.77 4.46
CA LYS A 457 25.16 -18.26 4.99
C LYS A 457 26.24 -18.29 3.92
N MET A 458 25.98 -18.98 2.82
CA MET A 458 26.98 -19.20 1.77
C MET A 458 27.28 -17.96 0.92
N ARG A 459 26.39 -16.96 0.91
CA ARG A 459 26.41 -15.83 -0.02
C ARG A 459 26.12 -14.48 0.67
N GLY A 460 26.37 -14.36 1.98
CA GLY A 460 26.11 -13.13 2.74
C GLY A 460 26.71 -11.88 2.10
N ASP A 461 28.00 -11.93 1.72
CA ASP A 461 28.69 -10.81 1.04
C ASP A 461 27.97 -10.36 -0.23
N ARG A 462 27.47 -11.31 -1.03
CA ARG A 462 26.73 -10.99 -2.24
C ARG A 462 25.41 -10.30 -1.91
N VAL A 463 24.73 -10.71 -0.84
CA VAL A 463 23.51 -10.04 -0.41
C VAL A 463 23.82 -8.61 0.03
N ARG A 464 24.91 -8.36 0.76
CA ARG A 464 25.34 -7.00 1.12
C ARG A 464 25.62 -6.13 -0.11
N GLU A 465 26.21 -6.70 -1.16
CA GLU A 465 26.45 -6.00 -2.42
C GLU A 465 25.15 -5.71 -3.21
N MET A 466 24.22 -6.67 -3.22
CA MET A 466 22.99 -6.62 -4.02
C MET A 466 21.85 -5.85 -3.36
N ILE A 467 21.83 -5.70 -2.04
CA ILE A 467 20.77 -4.98 -1.32
C ILE A 467 21.18 -3.52 -1.15
N ARG A 468 20.45 -2.58 -1.78
CA ARG A 468 20.69 -1.14 -1.62
C ARG A 468 20.36 -0.71 -0.19
N PRO A 469 21.17 0.17 0.39
CA PRO A 469 20.80 0.81 1.63
C PRO A 469 19.58 1.74 1.45
N PRO A 470 18.77 1.91 2.50
CA PRO A 470 17.63 2.82 2.50
C PRO A 470 18.10 4.27 2.34
N PHE A 471 17.18 5.19 2.03
CA PHE A 471 17.48 6.61 2.21
C PHE A 471 17.73 6.92 3.70
N GLY A 472 18.73 7.77 3.95
CA GLY A 472 19.10 8.18 5.30
C GLY A 472 17.97 8.97 5.97
N SER A 473 17.74 8.72 7.25
CA SER A 473 16.85 9.56 8.04
C SER A 473 17.40 11.00 8.11
N PHE A 474 16.54 11.99 8.32
CA PHE A 474 16.96 13.40 8.43
C PHE A 474 18.11 13.64 9.42
N LYS A 475 18.24 12.80 10.46
CA LYS A 475 19.33 12.88 11.45
C LYS A 475 20.66 12.32 10.95
N GLN A 476 20.64 11.43 9.95
CA GLN A 476 21.82 10.84 9.34
C GLN A 476 22.35 11.68 8.17
N LEU A 477 21.49 12.50 7.56
CA LEU A 477 21.88 13.35 6.44
C LEU A 477 22.80 14.48 6.91
N PRO A 478 24.00 14.65 6.32
CA PRO A 478 24.89 15.77 6.62
C PRO A 478 24.25 17.10 6.20
N ALA A 479 24.71 18.21 6.77
CA ALA A 479 24.20 19.55 6.41
C ALA A 479 24.33 19.80 4.89
N GLU A 480 25.52 19.53 4.35
CA GLU A 480 25.80 19.56 2.91
C GLU A 480 25.94 18.14 2.37
N PRO A 481 25.39 17.84 1.18
CA PRO A 481 25.52 16.51 0.59
C PRO A 481 26.99 16.19 0.26
N ALA A 482 27.38 14.94 0.47
CA ALA A 482 28.69 14.45 0.06
C ALA A 482 28.80 14.40 -1.47
N ALA A 483 30.02 14.37 -2.00
CA ALA A 483 30.22 14.16 -3.45
C ALA A 483 29.87 12.72 -3.88
N ASP A 484 30.15 11.75 -3.00
CA ASP A 484 29.98 10.32 -3.24
C ASP A 484 28.88 9.72 -2.36
N SER A 485 28.34 8.57 -2.80
CA SER A 485 27.36 7.78 -2.06
C SER A 485 27.92 7.27 -0.72
N HIS A 486 27.11 7.30 0.33
CA HIS A 486 27.46 6.70 1.61
C HIS A 486 27.20 5.16 1.59
N PRO A 487 28.04 4.33 2.23
CA PRO A 487 27.86 2.87 2.20
C PRO A 487 26.59 2.40 2.92
N ASP A 488 26.21 3.04 4.03
CA ASP A 488 25.13 2.57 4.90
C ASP A 488 23.74 3.20 4.63
N PHE A 489 23.68 4.29 3.89
CA PHE A 489 22.43 5.00 3.58
C PHE A 489 22.59 5.81 2.29
N ARG A 490 21.47 6.10 1.64
CA ARG A 490 21.40 6.97 0.46
C ARG A 490 21.03 8.39 0.84
N ASP A 491 21.64 9.38 0.21
CA ASP A 491 21.23 10.77 0.33
C ASP A 491 20.50 11.20 -0.95
N PRO A 492 19.21 11.59 -0.90
CA PRO A 492 18.46 11.96 -2.10
C PRO A 492 19.02 13.20 -2.81
N ARG A 493 19.92 13.96 -2.17
CA ARG A 493 20.62 15.11 -2.76
C ARG A 493 21.89 14.69 -3.51
N VAL A 494 22.39 13.47 -3.28
CA VAL A 494 23.52 12.90 -4.01
C VAL A 494 22.99 12.26 -5.29
N PHE A 495 23.36 12.82 -6.43
CA PHE A 495 22.81 12.42 -7.72
C PHE A 495 22.94 10.91 -7.99
N ARG A 496 24.07 10.28 -7.66
CA ARG A 496 24.29 8.84 -7.81
C ARG A 496 23.28 7.97 -7.04
N ASP A 497 22.81 8.44 -5.89
CA ASP A 497 21.88 7.71 -5.03
C ASP A 497 20.44 7.70 -5.57
N THR A 498 20.14 8.63 -6.47
CA THR A 498 18.88 8.75 -7.21
C THR A 498 18.84 7.92 -8.50
N LEU A 499 19.97 7.34 -8.93
CA LEU A 499 20.00 6.53 -10.14
C LEU A 499 19.57 5.09 -9.88
N HIS A 500 18.74 4.54 -10.77
CA HIS A 500 18.39 3.11 -10.79
C HIS A 500 19.64 2.25 -11.05
N ASP A 501 19.76 1.07 -10.45
CA ASP A 501 20.89 0.15 -10.71
C ASP A 501 20.50 -1.31 -10.48
N MET A 502 21.47 -2.22 -10.62
CA MET A 502 21.27 -3.67 -10.52
C MET A 502 20.95 -4.19 -9.11
N ARG A 503 21.05 -3.34 -8.08
CA ARG A 503 20.85 -3.71 -6.68
C ARG A 503 19.39 -3.46 -6.27
N MET A 504 18.78 -4.39 -5.52
CA MET A 504 17.35 -4.42 -5.11
C MET A 504 16.38 -4.43 -6.30
N PRO A 505 15.20 -5.11 -6.22
CA PRO A 505 14.60 -5.82 -7.35
C PRO A 505 14.80 -5.01 -8.62
N PRO A 506 15.67 -5.51 -9.51
CA PRO A 506 16.33 -4.67 -10.48
C PRO A 506 15.23 -4.00 -11.28
N TYR A 507 15.32 -2.68 -11.46
CA TYR A 507 14.32 -1.96 -12.23
C TYR A 507 12.91 -1.88 -11.60
N MET A 508 12.81 -1.78 -10.28
CA MET A 508 11.61 -1.28 -9.62
C MET A 508 11.82 0.15 -9.09
N ARG A 509 10.80 0.99 -9.24
CA ARG A 509 10.74 2.33 -8.63
C ARG A 509 9.94 2.30 -7.33
N ASP A 510 10.24 3.23 -6.45
CA ASP A 510 9.30 3.65 -5.41
C ASP A 510 8.14 4.45 -6.04
N SER A 511 7.10 4.70 -5.25
CA SER A 511 6.01 5.62 -5.54
C SER A 511 6.51 6.95 -6.15
N ASP A 512 7.65 7.45 -5.66
CA ASP A 512 8.19 8.77 -5.97
C ASP A 512 9.35 8.77 -7.01
N ARG A 513 9.23 8.00 -8.10
CA ARG A 513 10.14 7.98 -9.28
C ARG A 513 11.57 7.44 -9.02
N GLU A 514 12.02 7.44 -7.78
CA GLU A 514 13.36 7.03 -7.38
C GLU A 514 13.51 5.51 -7.22
N PRO A 515 14.75 4.98 -7.16
CA PRO A 515 15.00 3.55 -7.05
C PRO A 515 14.49 3.00 -5.73
N LEU A 516 13.79 1.89 -5.82
CA LEU A 516 13.16 1.21 -4.69
C LEU A 516 14.21 0.64 -3.73
N SER A 517 13.96 0.78 -2.42
CA SER A 517 14.75 0.13 -1.36
C SER A 517 13.85 -0.52 -0.33
N LEU A 518 14.43 -1.40 0.49
CA LEU A 518 13.79 -1.83 1.73
C LEU A 518 13.56 -0.63 2.65
N THR A 519 12.63 -0.77 3.59
CA THR A 519 12.59 0.13 4.76
C THR A 519 13.90 0.05 5.53
N ARG A 520 14.21 1.07 6.33
CA ARG A 520 15.45 1.08 7.11
C ARG A 520 15.50 -0.09 8.08
N ARG A 521 14.38 -0.36 8.77
CA ARG A 521 14.25 -1.48 9.69
C ARG A 521 14.45 -2.83 8.98
N GLN A 522 13.80 -3.09 7.84
CA GLN A 522 14.00 -4.34 7.09
C GLN A 522 15.45 -4.51 6.62
N TYR A 523 16.06 -3.45 6.10
CA TYR A 523 17.47 -3.46 5.69
C TYR A 523 18.39 -3.81 6.87
N GLN A 524 18.22 -3.13 8.01
CA GLN A 524 19.05 -3.33 9.18
C GLN A 524 18.87 -4.74 9.76
N THR A 525 17.63 -5.23 9.84
CA THR A 525 17.34 -6.61 10.28
C THR A 525 18.07 -7.62 9.40
N LEU A 526 18.02 -7.49 8.07
CA LEU A 526 18.73 -8.37 7.14
C LEU A 526 20.25 -8.29 7.32
N MET A 527 20.82 -7.09 7.38
CA MET A 527 22.27 -6.89 7.50
C MET A 527 22.82 -7.41 8.83
N ASN A 528 22.09 -7.20 9.92
CA ASN A 528 22.44 -7.71 11.24
C ASN A 528 22.33 -9.25 11.29
N TYR A 529 21.32 -9.83 10.63
CA TYR A 529 21.14 -11.28 10.58
C TYR A 529 22.27 -11.96 9.81
N LEU A 530 22.73 -11.37 8.70
CA LEU A 530 23.92 -11.85 7.99
C LEU A 530 25.15 -11.87 8.91
N THR A 531 25.37 -10.80 9.68
CA THR A 531 26.49 -10.74 10.64
C THR A 531 26.35 -11.78 11.76
N PHE A 532 25.13 -12.04 12.24
CA PHE A 532 24.87 -13.11 13.20
C PHE A 532 25.22 -14.49 12.63
N LEU A 533 24.82 -14.78 11.38
CA LEU A 533 25.14 -16.05 10.72
C LEU A 533 26.66 -16.27 10.55
N GLU A 534 27.39 -15.23 10.16
CA GLU A 534 28.86 -15.25 10.04
C GLU A 534 29.55 -15.56 11.39
N GLN A 535 29.05 -14.96 12.48
CA GLN A 535 29.59 -15.19 13.83
C GLN A 535 29.34 -16.62 14.33
N GLN A 536 28.19 -17.21 13.98
CA GLN A 536 27.85 -18.58 14.34
C GLN A 536 28.74 -19.60 13.61
N GLU A 537 29.05 -19.36 12.33
CA GLU A 537 29.99 -20.21 11.58
C GLU A 537 31.42 -20.10 12.10
N GLY A 538 31.91 -18.88 12.38
CA GLY A 538 33.25 -18.68 12.95
C GLY A 538 33.42 -19.30 14.34
N SER A 539 32.35 -19.30 15.15
CA SER A 539 32.35 -19.94 16.47
C SER A 539 32.38 -21.47 16.36
N ALA A 540 31.66 -22.05 15.40
CA ALA A 540 31.67 -23.49 15.13
C ALA A 540 33.05 -23.98 14.65
N GLU A 541 33.73 -23.22 13.77
CA GLU A 541 35.09 -23.54 13.32
C GLU A 541 36.14 -23.42 14.44
N SER A 542 36.03 -22.43 15.33
CA SER A 542 36.93 -22.28 16.47
C SER A 542 36.79 -23.41 17.52
N THR A 543 35.58 -23.95 17.67
CA THR A 543 35.29 -25.04 18.61
C THR A 543 35.82 -26.37 18.06
N ALA A 544 35.82 -26.55 16.73
CA ALA A 544 36.39 -27.72 16.05
C ALA A 544 37.94 -27.73 16.02
N GLN A 545 38.60 -26.59 16.24
CA GLN A 545 40.07 -26.46 16.18
C GLN A 545 40.76 -26.40 17.55
N SER A 546 40.07 -26.63 18.67
CA SER A 546 40.72 -26.72 19.99
C SER A 546 41.64 -27.96 20.06
N PRO A 547 42.96 -27.80 20.30
CA PRO A 547 43.89 -28.92 20.31
C PRO A 547 43.66 -29.80 21.54
N VAL A 548 43.46 -31.10 21.31
CA VAL A 548 43.54 -32.12 22.36
C VAL A 548 44.98 -32.11 22.89
N THR A 549 45.18 -31.53 24.08
CA THR A 549 46.46 -31.60 24.80
C THR A 549 46.76 -33.07 25.13
N PRO A 550 47.89 -33.66 24.70
CA PRO A 550 48.23 -35.02 25.09
C PRO A 550 48.60 -35.03 26.58
N ALA A 551 48.06 -36.02 27.31
CA ALA A 551 48.33 -36.22 28.73
C ALA A 551 49.83 -36.44 29.01
N PRO A 552 50.35 -35.97 30.17
CA PRO A 552 51.76 -36.07 30.46
C PRO A 552 52.17 -37.52 30.79
N GLU A 553 53.28 -37.97 30.18
CA GLU A 553 53.93 -39.24 30.49
C GLU A 553 54.39 -39.27 31.96
N MET A 554 53.91 -40.27 32.71
CA MET A 554 54.52 -40.66 33.98
C MET A 554 55.78 -41.47 33.70
N GLN A 555 56.95 -40.91 34.04
CA GLN A 555 58.20 -41.65 34.18
C GLN A 555 58.32 -42.22 35.60
N SER A 556 58.78 -43.47 35.67
CA SER A 556 59.14 -44.26 36.86
C SER A 556 60.38 -43.75 37.58
#